data_AF-A0A923TTQ1-F1
#
_entry.id   AF-A0A923TTQ1-F1
#
_cell.length_a   1.000
_cell.length_b   1.000
_cell.length_c   1.000
_cell.angle_alpha   90.00
_cell.angle_beta   90.00
_cell.angle_gamma   90.00
#
_symmetry.space_group_name_H-M   'P 1'
#
loop_
_entity.id
_entity.type
_entity.pdbx_description
1 polymer ?
#
loop_
_entity_poly.entity_id
_entity_poly.type
_entity_poly.pdbx_seq_one_letter_code
_entity_poly.pdbx_strand_id
1 'polypeptide(L)'
;QANDIQQWEIFQTPIKLKTFLYHYQNADSIAELYARQIKSNSLLNDYQHIFNRPKGAPLKYMPLLIIFGGCTGCITSLWEKFAKRGKELNKFERIYALYQQQIKADEKFNLAWFKKISGLNEKECETYFRRCRPHNEFILVNNEYDIALYIKNCLQNQTIKN
;
A
#
# COMPACT_ATOMS: atom_id res chain seq x y z
N GLN A 1 0.58 -60.02 -11.69
CA GLN A 1 1.72 -59.24 -11.18
C GLN A 1 1.45 -57.79 -11.56
N ALA A 2 0.59 -57.13 -10.77
CA ALA A 2 0.96 -56.33 -9.60
C ALA A 2 1.56 -54.99 -10.01
N ASN A 3 0.70 -53.96 -10.09
CA ASN A 3 0.88 -52.67 -9.41
C ASN A 3 -0.29 -51.73 -9.75
N ASP A 4 -1.49 -52.09 -9.28
CA ASP A 4 -2.41 -51.12 -8.71
C ASP A 4 -1.94 -50.89 -7.28
N ILE A 5 -1.57 -49.66 -6.91
CA ILE A 5 -1.64 -49.10 -5.55
C ILE A 5 -1.23 -47.62 -5.63
N GLN A 6 -2.20 -46.77 -5.32
CA GLN A 6 -2.09 -45.46 -4.67
C GLN A 6 -1.31 -44.34 -5.35
N GLN A 7 -2.04 -43.41 -5.97
CA GLN A 7 -1.81 -41.97 -5.81
C GLN A 7 -3.15 -41.21 -5.91
N TRP A 8 -4.07 -41.54 -4.99
CA TRP A 8 -5.23 -40.69 -4.67
C TRP A 8 -4.98 -40.00 -3.33
N GLU A 9 -4.05 -39.05 -3.29
CA GLU A 9 -3.90 -38.15 -2.15
C GLU A 9 -3.00 -36.98 -2.58
N ILE A 10 -3.62 -35.84 -2.87
CA ILE A 10 -3.30 -34.46 -2.45
C ILE A 10 -4.35 -33.56 -3.14
N PHE A 11 -5.63 -33.82 -2.85
CA PHE A 11 -6.70 -32.82 -3.03
C PHE A 11 -6.98 -32.26 -1.65
N GLN A 12 -6.21 -31.25 -1.25
CA GLN A 12 -6.44 -30.31 -0.14
C GLN A 12 -5.15 -29.46 -0.05
N THR A 13 -5.02 -28.36 -0.78
CA THR A 13 -5.32 -27.04 -0.19
C THR A 13 -5.23 -25.90 -1.23
N PRO A 14 -6.32 -25.53 -1.94
CA PRO A 14 -6.38 -24.22 -2.62
C PRO A 14 -7.13 -23.16 -1.80
N ILE A 15 -7.91 -23.56 -0.79
CA ILE A 15 -8.85 -22.66 -0.09
C ILE A 15 -8.11 -21.70 0.84
N LYS A 16 -7.08 -22.17 1.55
CA LYS A 16 -6.31 -21.35 2.51
C LYS A 16 -5.46 -20.28 1.83
N LEU A 17 -4.89 -20.56 0.66
CA LEU A 17 -4.10 -19.59 -0.12
C LEU A 17 -4.98 -18.48 -0.73
N LYS A 18 -6.16 -18.82 -1.25
CA LYS A 18 -7.12 -17.82 -1.76
C LYS A 18 -7.64 -16.91 -0.64
N THR A 19 -7.95 -17.46 0.54
CA THR A 19 -8.38 -16.64 1.69
C THR A 19 -7.26 -15.76 2.23
N PHE A 20 -6.00 -16.21 2.20
CA PHE A 20 -4.85 -15.40 2.59
C PHE A 20 -4.61 -14.21 1.65
N LEU A 21 -4.72 -14.44 0.32
CA LEU A 21 -4.63 -13.39 -0.70
C LEU A 21 -5.79 -12.38 -0.61
N TYR A 22 -7.02 -12.86 -0.38
CA TYR A 22 -8.20 -11.99 -0.18
C TYR A 22 -8.09 -11.12 1.07
N HIS A 23 -7.56 -11.67 2.17
CA HIS A 23 -7.32 -10.89 3.38
C HIS A 23 -6.24 -9.82 3.19
N TYR A 24 -5.23 -10.06 2.36
CA TYR A 24 -4.20 -9.07 2.06
C TYR A 24 -4.75 -7.91 1.22
N GLN A 25 -5.53 -8.21 0.16
CA GLN A 25 -6.17 -7.18 -0.67
C GLN A 25 -7.15 -6.31 0.13
N ASN A 26 -7.90 -6.89 1.07
CA ASN A 26 -8.80 -6.14 1.96
C ASN A 26 -8.05 -5.37 3.07
N ALA A 27 -6.92 -5.89 3.55
CA ALA A 27 -6.09 -5.15 4.50
C ALA A 27 -5.44 -3.92 3.86
N ASP A 28 -5.06 -4.03 2.58
CA ASP A 28 -4.56 -2.90 1.80
C ASP A 28 -5.63 -1.85 1.52
N SER A 29 -6.88 -2.26 1.25
CA SER A 29 -7.96 -1.29 1.03
C SER A 29 -8.26 -0.45 2.27
N ILE A 30 -8.24 -1.05 3.47
CA ILE A 30 -8.39 -0.33 4.74
C ILE A 30 -7.18 0.58 4.99
N ALA A 31 -5.96 0.08 4.79
CA ALA A 31 -4.74 0.87 4.96
C ALA A 31 -4.70 2.08 4.01
N GLU A 32 -5.18 1.91 2.78
CA GLU A 32 -5.29 2.97 1.79
C GLU A 32 -6.34 4.02 2.21
N LEU A 33 -7.48 3.61 2.77
CA LEU A 33 -8.47 4.53 3.33
C LEU A 33 -7.90 5.35 4.48
N TYR A 34 -7.15 4.73 5.40
CA TYR A 34 -6.46 5.45 6.46
C TYR A 34 -5.40 6.41 5.92
N ALA A 35 -4.65 6.02 4.88
CA ALA A 35 -3.70 6.91 4.22
C ALA A 35 -4.40 8.15 3.62
N ARG A 36 -5.59 7.98 3.04
CA ARG A 36 -6.41 9.12 2.53
C ARG A 36 -6.90 10.02 3.67
N GLN A 37 -7.33 9.46 4.80
CA GLN A 37 -7.77 10.24 5.97
C GLN A 37 -6.61 11.02 6.62
N ILE A 38 -5.45 10.39 6.69
CA ILE A 38 -4.19 11.01 7.13
C ILE A 38 -3.86 12.21 6.24
N LYS A 39 -3.98 12.04 4.91
CA LYS A 39 -3.75 13.11 3.95
C LYS A 39 -4.69 14.30 4.12
N SER A 40 -5.97 14.06 4.42
CA SER A 40 -6.95 15.14 4.57
C SER A 40 -6.86 15.88 5.90
N ASN A 41 -6.30 15.26 6.94
CA ASN A 41 -6.33 15.79 8.31
C ASN A 41 -4.93 16.29 8.74
N SER A 42 -4.76 17.62 8.82
CA SER A 42 -3.50 18.24 9.26
C SER A 42 -3.05 17.84 10.67
N LEU A 43 -4.01 17.56 11.56
CA LEU A 43 -3.75 17.13 12.94
C LEU A 43 -3.14 15.73 13.05
N LEU A 44 -3.32 14.89 12.03
CA LEU A 44 -2.75 13.56 11.99
C LEU A 44 -1.33 13.57 11.42
N ASN A 45 -0.86 14.68 10.82
CA ASN A 45 0.37 14.74 10.01
C ASN A 45 1.68 14.86 10.81
N ASP A 46 1.64 14.88 12.15
CA ASP A 46 2.85 14.86 12.97
C ASP A 46 3.41 13.43 13.10
N TYR A 47 4.05 12.95 12.04
CA TYR A 47 4.64 11.60 11.99
C TYR A 47 6.09 11.53 12.44
N GLN A 48 6.73 12.69 12.63
CA GLN A 48 8.15 12.76 12.91
C GLN A 48 8.51 12.02 14.19
N HIS A 49 7.64 12.07 15.22
CA HIS A 49 7.85 11.34 16.47
C HIS A 49 7.85 9.80 16.30
N ILE A 50 7.15 9.26 15.28
CA ILE A 50 7.13 7.82 15.00
C ILE A 50 8.39 7.40 14.25
N PHE A 51 8.89 8.23 13.32
CA PHE A 51 10.08 7.92 12.51
C PHE A 51 11.41 8.26 13.19
N ASN A 52 11.41 9.23 14.10
CA ASN A 52 12.58 9.61 14.91
C ASN A 52 12.84 8.63 16.07
N ARG A 53 12.05 7.57 16.19
CA ARG A 53 12.33 6.50 17.15
C ARG A 53 13.64 5.80 16.76
N PRO A 54 14.49 5.41 17.73
CA PRO A 54 15.64 4.59 17.42
C PRO A 54 15.14 3.26 16.85
N LYS A 55 15.40 3.00 15.56
CA LYS A 55 15.24 1.67 14.97
C LYS A 55 16.27 0.77 15.66
N GLY A 56 15.81 -0.10 16.57
CA GLY A 56 16.68 -0.85 17.50
C GLY A 56 16.83 -0.23 18.90
N ALA A 57 15.88 0.58 19.36
CA ALA A 57 15.92 1.15 20.71
C ALA A 57 16.12 0.05 21.78
N PRO A 58 17.15 0.17 22.65
CA PRO A 58 17.32 -0.76 23.74
C PRO A 58 16.10 -0.66 24.66
N LEU A 59 15.51 -1.82 24.98
CA LEU A 59 14.50 -1.98 26.02
C LEU A 59 15.04 -1.40 27.34
N LYS A 60 14.81 -0.10 27.58
CA LYS A 60 15.25 0.63 28.78
C LYS A 60 14.65 0.09 30.09
N TYR A 61 13.73 -0.88 30.01
CA TYR A 61 13.03 -1.47 31.16
C TYR A 61 13.13 -3.02 31.22
N MET A 62 14.10 -3.64 30.56
CA MET A 62 14.48 -5.04 30.87
C MET A 62 15.89 -5.08 31.48
N PRO A 63 16.04 -4.95 32.81
CA PRO A 63 17.34 -4.91 33.47
C PRO A 63 18.09 -6.25 33.49
N LEU A 64 17.67 -7.28 32.73
CA LEU A 64 18.18 -8.66 32.89
C LEU A 64 18.88 -9.25 31.65
N LEU A 65 18.96 -8.53 30.52
CA LEU A 65 19.44 -9.11 29.25
C LEU A 65 20.73 -8.50 28.68
N ILE A 66 21.38 -7.59 29.42
CA ILE A 66 22.62 -6.92 28.96
C ILE A 66 23.88 -7.78 29.24
N ILE A 67 23.75 -8.94 29.92
CA ILE A 67 24.89 -9.78 30.30
C ILE A 67 25.40 -10.66 29.15
N PHE A 68 24.58 -10.97 28.13
CA PHE A 68 25.01 -11.73 26.96
C PHE A 68 25.08 -10.83 25.73
N GLY A 69 26.29 -10.37 25.42
CA GLY A 69 26.56 -9.53 24.25
C GLY A 69 25.98 -10.12 22.96
N GLY A 70 25.28 -9.28 22.18
CA GLY A 70 25.08 -9.52 20.74
C GLY A 70 23.67 -9.82 20.23
N CYS A 71 22.62 -9.85 21.05
CA CYS A 71 21.26 -10.25 20.59
C CYS A 71 20.16 -9.20 20.74
N THR A 72 20.49 -7.91 20.88
CA THR A 72 19.48 -6.84 20.97
C THR A 72 18.60 -6.77 19.72
N GLY A 73 19.14 -6.98 18.53
CA GLY A 73 18.38 -6.95 17.26
C GLY A 73 17.40 -8.11 17.06
N CYS A 74 17.72 -9.31 17.54
CA CYS A 74 16.85 -10.48 17.43
C CYS A 74 15.63 -10.36 18.34
N ILE A 75 15.82 -9.85 19.56
CA ILE A 75 14.75 -9.68 20.55
C ILE A 75 13.81 -8.54 20.15
N THR A 76 14.34 -7.44 19.60
CA THR A 76 13.51 -6.36 19.05
C THR A 76 12.68 -6.82 17.86
N SER A 77 13.25 -7.64 16.96
CA SER A 77 12.50 -8.21 15.82
C SER A 77 11.36 -9.15 16.26
N LEU A 78 11.56 -9.91 17.35
CA LEU A 78 10.51 -10.74 17.95
C LEU A 78 9.46 -9.86 18.64
N TRP A 79 9.88 -8.83 19.38
CA TRP A 79 8.97 -7.90 20.02
C TRP A 79 8.10 -7.16 19.00
N GLU A 80 8.68 -6.70 17.88
CA GLU A 80 7.94 -6.08 16.79
C GLU A 80 6.91 -7.04 16.15
N LYS A 81 7.22 -8.34 16.09
CA LYS A 81 6.31 -9.36 15.55
C LYS A 81 5.22 -9.81 16.53
N PHE A 82 5.50 -9.89 17.83
CA PHE A 82 4.60 -10.49 18.81
C PHE A 82 3.89 -9.47 19.72
N ALA A 83 4.52 -8.34 20.04
CA ALA A 83 3.89 -7.32 20.88
C ALA A 83 2.79 -6.59 20.10
N LYS A 84 1.67 -6.29 20.78
CA LYS A 84 0.55 -5.52 20.22
C LYS A 84 1.03 -4.19 19.64
N ARG A 85 1.91 -3.50 20.38
CA ARG A 85 2.52 -2.24 19.96
C ARG A 85 3.39 -2.39 18.71
N GLY A 86 4.17 -3.47 18.60
CA GLY A 86 4.97 -3.78 17.41
C GLY A 86 4.11 -3.98 16.14
N LYS A 87 3.02 -4.74 16.27
CA LYS A 87 2.06 -4.95 15.18
C LYS A 87 1.37 -3.66 14.74
N GLU A 88 0.99 -2.81 15.69
CA GLU A 88 0.38 -1.49 15.42
C GLU A 88 1.37 -0.58 14.67
N LEU A 89 2.65 -0.63 15.03
CA LEU A 89 3.70 0.13 14.38
C LEU A 89 3.97 -0.35 12.94
N ASN A 90 4.03 -1.65 12.71
CA ASN A 90 4.19 -2.20 11.36
C ASN A 90 2.99 -1.85 10.46
N LYS A 91 1.77 -1.83 11.01
CA LYS A 91 0.58 -1.35 10.30
C LYS A 91 0.71 0.13 9.96
N PHE A 92 1.16 0.94 10.91
CA PHE A 92 1.37 2.37 10.69
C PHE A 92 2.43 2.63 9.60
N GLU A 93 3.57 1.93 9.62
CA GLU A 93 4.59 2.06 8.58
C GLU A 93 4.06 1.71 7.18
N ARG A 94 3.22 0.67 7.07
CA ARG A 94 2.54 0.31 5.81
C ARG A 94 1.60 1.43 5.35
N ILE A 95 0.77 1.96 6.25
CA ILE A 95 -0.13 3.08 5.93
C ILE A 95 0.66 4.30 5.47
N TYR A 96 1.76 4.61 6.14
CA TYR A 96 2.62 5.73 5.78
C TYR A 96 3.30 5.53 4.41
N ALA A 97 3.74 4.31 4.10
CA ALA A 97 4.29 3.99 2.78
C ALA A 97 3.24 4.23 1.68
N LEU A 98 1.99 3.78 1.90
CA LEU A 98 0.87 4.04 0.98
C LEU A 98 0.56 5.55 0.85
N TYR A 99 0.63 6.29 1.95
CA TYR A 99 0.47 7.74 1.95
C TYR A 99 1.55 8.44 1.10
N GLN A 100 2.82 8.05 1.26
CA GLN A 100 3.93 8.56 0.45
C GLN A 100 3.78 8.21 -1.03
N GLN A 101 3.28 7.01 -1.34
CA GLN A 101 2.96 6.62 -2.71
C GLN A 101 1.84 7.49 -3.29
N GLN A 102 0.80 7.80 -2.52
CA GLN A 102 -0.28 8.70 -2.94
C GLN A 102 0.25 10.10 -3.27
N ILE A 103 1.09 10.68 -2.42
CA ILE A 103 1.71 11.99 -2.68
C ILE A 103 2.48 11.98 -4.00
N LYS A 104 3.38 11.00 -4.17
CA LYS A 104 4.18 10.89 -5.40
C LYS A 104 3.33 10.68 -6.65
N ALA A 105 2.23 9.92 -6.52
CA ALA A 105 1.28 9.73 -7.61
C ALA A 105 0.54 11.04 -7.94
N ASP A 106 0.17 11.85 -6.94
CA ASP A 106 -0.46 13.16 -7.16
C ASP A 106 0.48 14.18 -7.79
N GLU A 107 1.77 14.15 -7.45
CA GLU A 107 2.79 15.01 -8.06
C GLU A 107 2.92 14.71 -9.57
N LYS A 108 3.00 13.42 -9.92
CA LYS A 108 3.04 12.96 -11.32
C LYS A 108 1.72 13.21 -12.05
N PHE A 109 0.60 12.91 -11.41
CA PHE A 109 -0.74 12.99 -12.00
C PHE A 109 -1.52 14.15 -11.39
N ASN A 110 -1.20 15.36 -11.86
CA ASN A 110 -1.89 16.57 -11.44
C ASN A 110 -2.92 17.04 -12.49
N LEU A 111 -3.89 17.85 -12.05
CA LEU A 111 -4.97 18.33 -12.90
C LEU A 111 -4.47 19.22 -14.06
N ALA A 112 -3.39 19.97 -13.83
CA ALA A 112 -2.79 20.82 -14.86
C ALA A 112 -2.19 19.98 -16.01
N TRP A 113 -1.51 18.88 -15.69
CA TRP A 113 -0.96 17.92 -16.65
C TRP A 113 -2.08 17.18 -17.39
N PHE A 114 -3.12 16.74 -16.66
CA PHE A 114 -4.30 16.13 -17.27
C PHE A 114 -5.01 17.09 -18.24
N LYS A 115 -5.14 18.37 -17.91
CA LYS A 115 -5.72 19.40 -18.80
C LYS A 115 -4.94 19.54 -20.10
N LYS A 116 -3.59 19.53 -20.03
CA LYS A 116 -2.71 19.60 -21.21
C LYS A 116 -2.88 18.41 -22.15
N ILE A 117 -3.10 17.21 -21.60
CA ILE A 117 -3.21 15.98 -22.41
C ILE A 117 -4.62 15.80 -22.97
N SER A 118 -5.64 16.11 -22.17
CA SER A 118 -7.04 15.86 -22.53
C SER A 118 -7.62 16.90 -23.49
N GLY A 119 -7.11 18.14 -23.47
CA GLY A 119 -7.65 19.23 -24.31
C GLY A 119 -9.08 19.63 -23.95
N LEU A 120 -9.59 19.21 -22.79
CA LEU A 120 -10.96 19.46 -22.34
C LEU A 120 -11.14 20.87 -21.73
N ASN A 121 -12.39 21.34 -21.72
CA ASN A 121 -12.76 22.53 -20.97
C ASN A 121 -12.62 22.29 -19.46
N GLU A 122 -12.36 23.36 -18.71
CA GLU A 122 -12.02 23.29 -17.28
C GLU A 122 -13.05 22.54 -16.42
N LYS A 123 -14.35 22.77 -16.67
CA LYS A 123 -15.46 22.11 -15.95
C LYS A 123 -15.53 20.60 -16.23
N GLU A 124 -15.29 20.21 -17.47
CA GLU A 124 -15.28 18.80 -17.88
C GLU A 124 -14.01 18.11 -17.35
N CYS A 125 -12.88 18.82 -17.39
CA CYS A 125 -11.59 18.37 -16.91
C CYS A 125 -11.67 17.86 -15.47
N GLU A 126 -12.27 18.60 -14.53
CA GLU A 126 -12.43 18.13 -13.14
C GLU A 126 -13.27 16.86 -13.02
N THR A 127 -14.33 16.76 -13.81
CA THR A 127 -15.25 15.62 -13.80
C THR A 127 -14.55 14.38 -14.32
N TYR A 128 -13.87 14.48 -15.47
CA TYR A 128 -13.15 13.37 -16.07
C TYR A 128 -11.85 13.04 -15.32
N PHE A 129 -11.20 14.02 -14.69
CA PHE A 129 -10.00 13.80 -13.88
C PHE A 129 -10.27 12.80 -12.75
N ARG A 130 -11.40 12.94 -12.05
CA ARG A 130 -11.78 12.01 -10.97
C ARG A 130 -12.17 10.63 -11.49
N ARG A 131 -12.83 10.55 -12.65
CA ARG A 131 -13.30 9.27 -13.22
C ARG A 131 -12.21 8.48 -13.93
N CYS A 132 -11.33 9.16 -14.65
CA CYS A 132 -10.26 8.58 -15.45
C CYS A 132 -8.92 8.50 -14.71
N ARG A 133 -8.92 8.70 -13.39
CA ARG A 133 -7.71 8.57 -12.58
C ARG A 133 -7.27 7.09 -12.51
N PRO A 134 -6.09 6.72 -13.00
CA PRO A 134 -5.56 5.37 -12.84
C PRO A 134 -5.16 5.09 -11.39
N HIS A 135 -4.92 3.82 -11.09
CA HIS A 135 -4.41 3.40 -9.77
C HIS A 135 -3.05 4.03 -9.48
N ASN A 136 -2.77 4.35 -8.20
CA ASN A 136 -1.53 5.04 -7.82
C ASN A 136 -0.29 4.24 -8.23
N GLU A 137 -0.32 2.91 -8.11
CA GLU A 137 0.78 2.04 -8.55
C GLU A 137 1.03 2.14 -10.06
N PHE A 138 -0.04 2.23 -10.87
CA PHE A 138 0.07 2.38 -12.32
C PHE A 138 0.76 3.70 -12.69
N ILE A 139 0.45 4.79 -11.97
CA ILE A 139 1.07 6.11 -12.17
C ILE A 139 2.56 6.09 -11.80
N LEU A 140 2.92 5.35 -10.74
CA LEU A 140 4.29 5.30 -10.25
C LEU A 140 5.20 4.46 -11.14
N VAL A 141 4.68 3.33 -11.64
CA VAL A 141 5.44 2.34 -12.43
C VAL A 141 5.60 2.77 -13.90
N ASN A 142 4.55 3.31 -14.51
CA ASN A 142 4.57 3.56 -15.95
C ASN A 142 5.13 4.94 -16.32
N ASN A 143 5.51 5.06 -17.60
CA ASN A 143 5.99 6.32 -18.15
C ASN A 143 4.82 7.29 -18.43
N GLU A 144 5.12 8.58 -18.54
CA GLU A 144 4.12 9.62 -18.83
C GLU A 144 3.35 9.36 -20.11
N TYR A 145 4.01 8.78 -21.12
CA TYR A 145 3.38 8.39 -22.38
C TYR A 145 2.26 7.36 -22.19
N ASP A 146 2.52 6.31 -21.41
CA ASP A 146 1.53 5.23 -21.17
C ASP A 146 0.35 5.75 -20.35
N ILE A 147 0.62 6.65 -19.40
CA ILE A 147 -0.41 7.32 -18.61
C ILE A 147 -1.26 8.22 -19.53
N ALA A 148 -0.65 8.94 -20.48
CA ALA A 148 -1.37 9.74 -21.47
C ALA A 148 -2.26 8.87 -22.38
N LEU A 149 -1.74 7.71 -22.81
CA LEU A 149 -2.51 6.73 -23.60
C LEU A 149 -3.71 6.21 -22.81
N TYR A 150 -3.51 5.87 -21.53
CA TYR A 150 -4.59 5.43 -20.64
C TYR A 150 -5.70 6.48 -20.54
N ILE A 151 -5.35 7.76 -20.39
CA ILE A 151 -6.32 8.86 -20.32
C ILE A 151 -7.12 8.96 -21.62
N LYS A 152 -6.45 8.93 -22.78
CA LYS A 152 -7.13 8.99 -24.08
C LYS A 152 -8.13 7.85 -24.26
N ASN A 153 -7.72 6.63 -23.91
CA ASN A 153 -8.60 5.46 -23.96
C ASN A 153 -9.78 5.58 -22.99
N CYS A 154 -9.55 6.12 -21.78
CA CYS A 154 -10.64 6.36 -20.82
C CYS A 154 -11.65 7.38 -21.34
N LEU A 155 -11.18 8.49 -21.93
CA LEU A 155 -12.04 9.52 -22.50
C LEU A 155 -12.89 8.98 -23.65
N GLN A 156 -12.28 8.24 -24.59
CA GLN A 156 -12.99 7.59 -25.70
C GLN A 156 -14.08 6.63 -25.21
N ASN A 157 -13.82 5.87 -24.15
CA ASN A 157 -14.81 4.96 -23.58
C ASN A 157 -15.98 5.69 -22.89
N GLN A 158 -15.78 6.91 -22.40
CA GLN A 158 -16.88 7.70 -21.83
C GLN A 158 -17.73 8.39 -22.88
N THR A 159 -17.14 8.81 -24.00
CA THR A 159 -17.91 9.42 -25.10
C THR A 159 -18.88 8.45 -25.77
N ILE A 160 -18.63 7.14 -25.70
CA ILE A 160 -19.52 6.10 -26.28
C ILE A 160 -20.76 5.85 -25.39
N LYS A 161 -20.72 6.27 -24.11
CA LYS A 161 -21.80 6.02 -23.14
C LYS A 161 -22.79 7.17 -22.97
N ASN A 162 -22.54 8.30 -23.65
CA ASN A 162 -23.45 9.44 -23.74
C ASN A 162 -24.08 9.49 -25.13
#